data_AF-A0AAW1GR45-F1
#
_entry.id   AF-A0AAW1GR45-F1
#
_cell.length_a   1.000
_cell.length_b   1.000
_cell.length_c   1.000
_cell.angle_alpha   90.00
_cell.angle_beta   90.00
_cell.angle_gamma   90.00
#
_symmetry.space_group_name_H-M   'P 1'
#
loop_
_entity.id
_entity.type
_entity.pdbx_description
1 polymer ?
#
loop_
_entity_poly.entity_id
_entity_poly.type
_entity_poly.pdbx_seq_one_letter_code
_entity_poly.pdbx_strand_id
1 'polypeptide(L)'
;MASSIAVATPCSSSTYPSNSSLYYNFFKSSIVQTWRIEPPKFHNFKQFSLVFKSRRNLVCAVSRDAEEAFKKTVEVDRLIDTLRDASHNELPKLVAENVLAFNEGFWIRLAARTETCKSEDDKKDYEELAATLMSTVDRLVHKTKEKIESATDVLKSILKHAVDDEEEITWPPRDPQTLSLMEKELILREKEGYLDEGFLSEVNAQLRQAKEDGDKPGLVAMLQKVLQLYASRVLSKRSYAKKGNEILKAEQFLETIISAPENEWNTLLINGLTIAKGEIPPEEFYSVIKKRIERVLIRTEGGSYQQRILTEYLKGIQSRTEDIVHALQGNT
;
A
#
# COMPACT_ATOMS: atom_id res chain seq x y z
N MET A 1 -41.12 58.23 29.71
CA MET A 1 -42.49 58.19 29.17
C MET A 1 -42.43 57.64 27.77
N ALA A 2 -43.31 56.69 27.47
CA ALA A 2 -43.51 56.15 26.13
C ALA A 2 -44.00 57.23 25.16
N SER A 3 -43.63 57.12 23.88
CA SER A 3 -44.62 57.09 22.80
C SER A 3 -43.97 56.77 21.46
N SER A 4 -44.45 55.67 20.90
CA SER A 4 -44.25 55.17 19.55
C SER A 4 -45.09 55.94 18.55
N ILE A 5 -44.62 56.09 17.30
CA ILE A 5 -45.49 56.17 16.11
C ILE A 5 -44.90 55.28 14.99
N ALA A 6 -45.73 54.28 14.66
CA ALA A 6 -45.87 53.43 13.47
C ALA A 6 -45.84 54.20 12.13
N VAL A 7 -45.68 53.69 10.91
CA VAL A 7 -45.71 52.36 10.25
C VAL A 7 -45.34 52.61 8.78
N ALA A 8 -44.69 51.67 8.10
CA ALA A 8 -45.03 51.22 6.74
C ALA A 8 -44.02 50.17 6.22
N THR A 9 -44.44 48.91 6.22
CA THR A 9 -43.93 47.84 5.34
C THR A 9 -44.87 47.77 4.13
N PRO A 10 -44.44 47.28 2.94
CA PRO A 10 -44.57 45.83 2.73
C PRO A 10 -43.54 45.17 1.79
N CYS A 11 -43.47 43.85 1.97
CA CYS A 11 -43.12 42.80 1.01
C CYS A 11 -41.69 42.74 0.46
N SER A 12 -40.91 41.81 1.00
CA SER A 12 -39.88 41.09 0.25
C SER A 12 -40.14 39.60 0.38
N SER A 13 -40.43 39.00 -0.77
CA SER A 13 -40.64 37.58 -0.99
C SER A 13 -39.36 36.78 -0.74
N SER A 14 -39.60 35.61 -0.14
CA SER A 14 -38.70 34.47 0.00
C SER A 14 -37.97 34.12 -1.30
N THR A 15 -36.63 34.05 -1.23
CA THR A 15 -35.83 33.15 -2.05
C THR A 15 -34.61 32.71 -1.24
N TYR A 16 -34.56 31.42 -0.89
CA TYR A 16 -33.35 30.75 -0.41
C TYR A 16 -32.30 30.74 -1.52
N PRO A 17 -31.01 30.82 -1.16
CA PRO A 17 -30.02 30.03 -1.87
C PRO A 17 -29.29 29.10 -0.89
N SER A 18 -29.52 27.81 -1.10
CA SER A 18 -28.57 26.75 -0.77
C SER A 18 -27.27 27.04 -1.53
N ASN A 19 -26.14 27.12 -0.83
CA ASN A 19 -24.81 27.04 -1.45
C ASN A 19 -23.85 26.32 -0.49
N SER A 20 -23.95 24.98 -0.49
CA SER A 20 -22.90 24.09 -0.04
C SER A 20 -22.10 23.62 -1.26
N SER A 21 -21.11 24.38 -1.71
CA SER A 21 -20.20 23.91 -2.78
C SER A 21 -18.93 24.75 -2.89
N LEU A 22 -18.03 24.74 -1.89
CA LEU A 22 -16.69 25.33 -2.08
C LEU A 22 -15.55 24.56 -1.39
N TYR A 23 -15.67 23.24 -1.21
CA TYR A 23 -14.51 22.39 -0.92
C TYR A 23 -14.65 21.11 -1.71
N TYR A 24 -13.86 20.97 -2.77
CA TYR A 24 -13.48 19.73 -3.48
C TYR A 24 -13.04 20.12 -4.89
N ASN A 25 -11.85 20.71 -5.06
CA ASN A 25 -11.20 20.83 -6.37
C ASN A 25 -9.71 21.16 -6.17
N PHE A 26 -8.87 20.17 -5.84
CA PHE A 26 -7.42 20.34 -6.01
C PHE A 26 -6.65 19.09 -6.47
N PHE A 27 -7.34 18.00 -6.83
CA PHE A 27 -6.75 16.88 -7.56
C PHE A 27 -7.73 16.38 -8.62
N LYS A 28 -7.73 16.98 -9.81
CA LYS A 28 -8.43 16.44 -10.98
C LYS A 28 -7.89 16.97 -12.31
N SER A 29 -7.03 16.17 -12.94
CA SER A 29 -6.89 15.98 -14.39
C SER A 29 -5.82 14.88 -14.61
N SER A 30 -5.79 14.02 -15.62
CA SER A 30 -6.74 13.52 -16.61
C SER A 30 -6.03 12.34 -17.29
N ILE A 31 -6.46 11.10 -17.07
CA ILE A 31 -6.14 9.97 -17.96
C ILE A 31 -7.40 9.11 -18.07
N VAL A 32 -8.18 9.36 -19.13
CA VAL A 32 -9.24 8.46 -19.58
C VAL A 32 -8.91 8.09 -21.02
N GLN A 33 -8.25 6.95 -21.21
CA GLN A 33 -8.27 6.26 -22.49
C GLN A 33 -9.48 5.34 -22.50
N THR A 34 -10.45 5.73 -23.31
CA THR A 34 -11.69 5.04 -23.65
C THR A 34 -11.42 3.66 -24.26
N TRP A 35 -11.88 2.60 -23.59
CA TRP A 35 -12.21 1.32 -24.22
C TRP A 35 -13.73 1.20 -24.30
N ARG A 36 -14.29 1.30 -25.52
CA ARG A 36 -15.69 0.98 -25.79
C ARG A 36 -15.80 -0.53 -26.01
N ILE A 37 -16.55 -1.22 -25.16
CA ILE A 37 -16.97 -2.60 -25.41
C ILE A 37 -18.48 -2.53 -25.69
N GLU A 38 -18.86 -2.81 -26.94
CA GLU A 38 -20.25 -3.03 -27.35
C GLU A 38 -20.77 -4.35 -26.73
N PRO A 39 -22.07 -4.43 -26.37
CA PRO A 39 -22.66 -5.68 -25.90
C PRO A 39 -22.85 -6.68 -27.07
N PRO A 40 -22.59 -7.98 -26.88
CA PRO A 40 -22.80 -8.97 -27.94
C PRO A 40 -24.29 -9.21 -28.18
N LYS A 41 -24.66 -9.24 -29.46
CA LYS A 41 -26.01 -9.53 -29.98
C LYS A 41 -26.30 -11.03 -29.87
N PHE A 42 -27.31 -11.41 -29.10
CA PHE A 42 -27.87 -12.77 -29.10
C PHE A 42 -28.34 -13.15 -30.51
N HIS A 43 -27.73 -14.18 -31.10
CA HIS A 43 -28.19 -14.79 -32.35
C HIS A 43 -29.08 -15.99 -32.05
N ASN A 44 -30.20 -16.05 -32.77
CA ASN A 44 -31.21 -17.09 -32.73
C ASN A 44 -30.63 -18.50 -32.88
N PHE A 45 -30.98 -19.39 -31.95
CA PHE A 45 -30.78 -20.83 -32.07
C PHE A 45 -31.58 -21.37 -33.27
N LYS A 46 -30.88 -21.84 -34.30
CA LYS A 46 -31.47 -22.76 -35.29
C LYS A 46 -31.39 -24.17 -34.74
N GLN A 47 -32.55 -24.78 -34.62
CA GLN A 47 -32.81 -26.17 -34.27
C GLN A 47 -32.10 -27.11 -35.26
N PHE A 48 -31.15 -27.92 -34.78
CA PHE A 48 -30.58 -29.03 -35.54
C PHE A 48 -31.04 -30.35 -34.93
N SER A 49 -31.81 -31.09 -35.72
CA SER A 49 -32.25 -32.46 -35.45
C SER A 49 -31.07 -33.43 -35.45
N LEU A 50 -30.86 -34.15 -34.35
CA LEU A 50 -29.87 -35.24 -34.28
C LEU A 50 -30.49 -36.55 -34.76
N VAL A 51 -30.07 -36.99 -35.94
CA VAL A 51 -30.24 -38.35 -36.45
C VAL A 51 -29.18 -39.24 -35.80
N PHE A 52 -29.62 -40.28 -35.09
CA PHE A 52 -28.76 -41.35 -34.58
C PHE A 52 -28.18 -42.17 -35.74
N LYS A 53 -26.84 -42.33 -35.82
CA LYS A 53 -26.24 -43.53 -36.42
C LYS A 53 -24.76 -43.78 -36.06
N SER A 54 -24.57 -44.95 -35.44
CA SER A 54 -23.42 -45.86 -35.46
C SER A 54 -22.10 -45.48 -34.77
N ARG A 55 -21.78 -46.29 -33.74
CA ARG A 55 -20.52 -46.32 -33.00
C ARG A 55 -19.35 -46.74 -33.90
N ARG A 56 -18.27 -45.96 -33.88
CA ARG A 56 -16.92 -46.43 -34.23
C ARG A 56 -15.99 -46.06 -33.08
N ASN A 57 -15.36 -47.07 -32.49
CA ASN A 57 -14.29 -46.85 -31.50
C ASN A 57 -13.04 -46.39 -32.24
N LEU A 58 -12.82 -45.08 -32.30
CA LEU A 58 -11.54 -44.48 -32.66
C LEU A 58 -10.77 -44.27 -31.36
N VAL A 59 -9.74 -45.09 -31.12
CA VAL A 59 -8.75 -44.81 -30.07
C VAL A 59 -7.83 -43.73 -30.63
N CYS A 60 -8.05 -42.49 -30.17
CA CYS A 60 -7.21 -41.36 -30.50
C CYS A 60 -5.99 -41.35 -29.56
N ALA A 61 -4.80 -41.15 -30.11
CA ALA A 61 -3.62 -40.87 -29.30
C ALA A 61 -3.84 -39.54 -28.57
N VAL A 62 -3.93 -39.59 -27.24
CA VAL A 62 -4.08 -38.40 -26.38
C VAL A 62 -2.85 -37.53 -26.59
N SER A 63 -3.05 -36.30 -27.08
CA SER A 63 -1.99 -35.29 -27.13
C SER A 63 -1.62 -34.92 -25.69
N ARG A 64 -0.35 -34.56 -25.45
CA ARG A 64 0.13 -34.13 -24.13
C ARG A 64 -0.73 -32.98 -23.56
N ASP A 65 -1.26 -32.12 -24.42
CA ASP A 65 -2.16 -31.02 -24.07
C ASP A 65 -3.53 -31.50 -23.54
N ALA A 66 -4.04 -32.62 -24.08
CA ALA A 66 -5.29 -33.24 -23.61
C ALA A 66 -5.11 -33.94 -22.26
N GLU A 67 -3.92 -34.49 -21.98
CA GLU A 67 -3.57 -35.06 -20.68
C GLU A 67 -3.47 -33.98 -19.59
N GLU A 68 -2.89 -32.82 -19.91
CA GLU A 68 -2.81 -31.68 -18.99
C GLU A 68 -4.18 -31.07 -18.70
N ALA A 69 -5.03 -30.91 -19.72
CA ALA A 69 -6.40 -30.42 -19.55
C ALA A 69 -7.26 -31.38 -18.71
N PHE A 70 -7.07 -32.69 -18.89
CA PHE A 70 -7.71 -33.71 -18.06
C PHE A 70 -7.26 -33.60 -16.60
N LYS A 71 -5.94 -33.48 -16.35
CA LYS A 71 -5.40 -33.32 -15.00
C LYS A 71 -5.97 -32.10 -14.29
N LYS A 72 -6.03 -30.95 -14.99
CA LYS A 72 -6.67 -29.71 -14.48
C LYS A 72 -8.15 -29.92 -14.15
N THR A 73 -8.87 -30.66 -14.98
CA THR A 73 -10.29 -30.98 -14.73
C THR A 73 -10.46 -31.85 -13.49
N VAL A 74 -9.60 -32.86 -13.30
CA VAL A 74 -9.62 -33.72 -12.10
C VAL A 74 -9.30 -32.94 -10.83
N GLU A 75 -8.38 -31.98 -10.89
CA GLU A 75 -8.06 -31.11 -9.76
C GLU A 75 -9.26 -30.22 -9.37
N VAL A 76 -9.97 -29.66 -10.36
CA VAL A 76 -11.21 -28.90 -10.12
C VAL A 76 -12.30 -29.80 -9.53
N ASP A 77 -12.46 -31.03 -10.02
CA ASP A 77 -13.44 -31.98 -9.48
C ASP A 77 -13.15 -32.32 -8.01
N ARG A 78 -11.88 -32.57 -7.67
CA ARG A 78 -11.47 -32.81 -6.28
C ARG A 78 -11.78 -31.62 -5.37
N LEU A 79 -11.59 -30.41 -5.88
CA LEU A 79 -11.93 -29.19 -5.14
C LEU A 79 -13.45 -29.09 -4.93
N ILE A 80 -14.25 -29.37 -5.95
CA ILE A 80 -15.72 -29.39 -5.84
C ILE A 80 -16.18 -30.40 -4.79
N ASP A 81 -15.63 -31.62 -4.81
CA ASP A 81 -15.98 -32.65 -3.84
C ASP A 81 -15.56 -32.24 -2.42
N THR A 82 -14.37 -31.65 -2.25
CA THR A 82 -13.89 -31.13 -0.96
C THR A 82 -14.77 -30.00 -0.42
N LEU A 83 -15.25 -29.11 -1.30
CA LEU A 83 -16.16 -28.01 -0.93
C LEU A 83 -17.56 -28.52 -0.59
N ARG A 84 -18.02 -29.59 -1.25
CA ARG A 84 -19.31 -30.22 -0.96
C ARG A 84 -19.31 -30.89 0.43
N ASP A 85 -18.22 -31.56 0.77
CA ASP A 85 -18.09 -32.30 2.03
C ASP A 85 -17.74 -31.38 3.23
N ALA A 86 -17.42 -30.11 2.97
CA ALA A 86 -17.02 -29.16 4.00
C ALA A 86 -18.17 -28.74 4.91
N SER A 87 -17.90 -28.61 6.22
CA SER A 87 -18.87 -28.06 7.15
C SER A 87 -19.03 -26.55 7.00
N HIS A 88 -20.13 -25.98 7.52
CA HIS A 88 -20.42 -24.54 7.47
C HIS A 88 -19.30 -23.66 8.06
N ASN A 89 -18.50 -24.17 9.00
CA ASN A 89 -17.38 -23.43 9.60
C ASN A 89 -16.07 -23.56 8.82
N GLU A 90 -15.94 -24.60 7.99
CA GLU A 90 -14.74 -24.90 7.20
C GLU A 90 -14.84 -24.32 5.79
N LEU A 91 -16.05 -24.30 5.21
CA LEU A 91 -16.31 -23.79 3.87
C LEU A 91 -15.74 -22.38 3.64
N PRO A 92 -15.94 -21.38 4.53
CA PRO A 92 -15.36 -20.05 4.31
C PRO A 92 -13.83 -20.02 4.33
N LYS A 93 -13.18 -20.93 5.08
CA LYS A 93 -11.71 -21.04 5.13
C LYS A 93 -11.17 -21.66 3.85
N LEU A 94 -11.78 -22.75 3.40
CA LEU A 94 -11.42 -23.41 2.14
C LEU A 94 -11.62 -22.49 0.94
N VAL A 95 -12.68 -21.68 0.93
CA VAL A 95 -12.90 -20.65 -0.10
C VAL A 95 -11.83 -19.57 -0.05
N ALA A 96 -11.42 -19.11 1.14
CA ALA A 96 -10.35 -18.12 1.25
C ALA A 96 -8.99 -18.65 0.78
N GLU A 97 -8.64 -19.89 1.11
CA GLU A 97 -7.39 -20.54 0.72
C GLU A 97 -7.31 -20.81 -0.79
N ASN A 98 -8.46 -21.07 -1.42
CA ASN A 98 -8.55 -21.41 -2.84
C ASN A 98 -9.14 -20.28 -3.69
N VAL A 99 -9.12 -19.02 -3.23
CA VAL A 99 -9.86 -17.92 -3.87
C VAL A 99 -9.52 -17.74 -5.36
N LEU A 100 -8.27 -18.01 -5.74
CA LEU A 100 -7.79 -17.92 -7.12
C LEU A 100 -8.25 -19.08 -8.02
N ALA A 101 -8.71 -20.19 -7.44
CA ALA A 101 -9.21 -21.35 -8.17
C ALA A 101 -10.64 -21.16 -8.70
N PHE A 102 -11.42 -20.20 -8.16
CA PHE A 102 -12.80 -19.90 -8.58
C PHE A 102 -12.87 -19.05 -9.87
N ASN A 103 -12.21 -19.53 -10.92
CA ASN A 103 -12.22 -18.93 -12.25
C ASN A 103 -13.38 -19.46 -13.12
N GLU A 104 -13.51 -18.98 -14.36
CA GLU A 104 -14.55 -19.42 -15.31
C GLU A 104 -14.59 -20.95 -15.48
N GLY A 105 -13.43 -21.61 -15.52
CA GLY A 105 -13.32 -23.06 -15.66
C GLY A 105 -13.92 -23.82 -14.47
N PHE A 106 -13.77 -23.30 -13.25
CA PHE A 106 -14.40 -23.87 -12.05
C PHE A 106 -15.93 -23.83 -12.16
N TRP A 107 -16.51 -22.67 -12.52
CA TRP A 107 -17.96 -22.50 -12.60
C TRP A 107 -18.60 -23.33 -13.72
N ILE A 108 -17.94 -23.40 -14.88
CA ILE A 108 -18.36 -24.26 -15.99
C ILE A 108 -18.34 -25.74 -15.55
N ARG A 109 -17.30 -26.15 -14.81
CA ARG A 109 -17.20 -27.53 -14.34
C ARG A 109 -18.26 -27.86 -13.29
N LEU A 110 -18.52 -26.95 -12.35
CA LEU A 110 -19.58 -27.08 -11.36
C LEU A 110 -20.95 -27.21 -12.03
N ALA A 111 -21.26 -26.35 -13.01
CA ALA A 111 -22.50 -26.43 -13.78
C ALA A 111 -22.64 -27.76 -14.53
N ALA A 112 -21.57 -28.26 -15.15
CA ALA A 112 -21.57 -29.57 -15.80
C ALA A 112 -21.81 -30.70 -14.79
N ARG A 113 -21.29 -30.61 -13.56
CA ARG A 113 -21.55 -31.58 -12.49
C ARG A 113 -23.04 -31.55 -12.08
N THR A 114 -23.61 -30.36 -11.93
CA THR A 114 -25.05 -30.17 -11.68
C THR A 114 -25.92 -30.81 -12.76
N GLU A 115 -25.57 -30.66 -14.05
CA GLU A 115 -26.31 -31.25 -15.18
C GLU A 115 -26.20 -32.79 -15.26
N THR A 116 -25.09 -33.35 -14.78
CA THR A 116 -24.85 -34.80 -14.80
C THR A 116 -25.41 -35.54 -13.59
N CYS A 117 -26.08 -34.84 -12.66
CA CYS A 117 -26.71 -35.45 -11.49
C CYS A 117 -27.89 -36.34 -11.90
N LYS A 118 -28.01 -37.51 -11.26
CA LYS A 118 -29.10 -38.46 -11.53
C LYS A 118 -30.32 -38.21 -10.65
N SER A 119 -30.12 -37.58 -9.49
CA SER A 119 -31.15 -37.22 -8.53
C SER A 119 -31.41 -35.71 -8.58
N GLU A 120 -32.67 -35.30 -8.50
CA GLU A 120 -33.04 -33.89 -8.33
C GLU A 120 -32.57 -33.33 -6.98
N ASP A 121 -32.42 -34.18 -5.96
CA ASP A 121 -31.89 -33.81 -4.65
C ASP A 121 -30.41 -33.40 -4.73
N ASP A 122 -29.57 -34.23 -5.38
CA ASP A 122 -28.15 -33.92 -5.62
C ASP A 122 -27.99 -32.63 -6.45
N LYS A 123 -28.87 -32.43 -7.44
CA LYS A 123 -28.87 -31.23 -8.27
C LYS A 123 -29.11 -29.98 -7.42
N LYS A 124 -30.08 -30.06 -6.52
CA LYS A 124 -30.41 -28.97 -5.59
C LYS A 124 -29.26 -28.68 -4.63
N ASP A 125 -28.60 -29.70 -4.11
CA ASP A 125 -27.40 -29.54 -3.27
C ASP A 125 -26.29 -28.77 -4.00
N TYR A 126 -26.05 -29.08 -5.28
CA TYR A 126 -25.05 -28.37 -6.07
C TYR A 126 -25.45 -26.92 -6.37
N GLU A 127 -26.74 -26.65 -6.59
CA GLU A 127 -27.26 -25.29 -6.76
C GLU A 127 -27.09 -24.46 -5.48
N GLU A 128 -27.41 -25.03 -4.31
CA GLU A 128 -27.22 -24.39 -3.00
C GLU A 128 -25.74 -24.17 -2.67
N LEU A 129 -24.88 -25.15 -2.98
CA LEU A 129 -23.43 -25.02 -2.86
C LEU A 129 -22.90 -23.88 -3.74
N ALA A 130 -23.32 -23.82 -5.01
CA ALA A 130 -22.91 -22.76 -5.93
C ALA A 130 -23.31 -21.37 -5.42
N ALA A 131 -24.55 -21.21 -4.94
CA ALA A 131 -25.04 -19.96 -4.38
C ALA A 131 -24.24 -19.54 -3.13
N THR A 132 -23.94 -20.49 -2.25
CA THR A 132 -23.17 -20.26 -1.01
C THR A 132 -21.72 -19.89 -1.31
N LEU A 133 -21.08 -20.60 -2.24
CA LEU A 133 -19.73 -20.30 -2.71
C LEU A 133 -19.66 -18.91 -3.34
N MET A 134 -20.61 -18.59 -4.22
CA MET A 134 -20.66 -17.29 -4.89
C MET A 134 -20.80 -16.15 -3.88
N SER A 135 -21.74 -16.25 -2.93
CA SER A 135 -21.90 -15.25 -1.87
C SER A 135 -20.65 -15.11 -0.99
N THR A 136 -19.98 -16.24 -0.69
CA THR A 136 -18.78 -16.24 0.14
C THR A 136 -17.58 -15.62 -0.56
N VAL A 137 -17.35 -15.97 -1.84
CA VAL A 137 -16.31 -15.38 -2.69
C VAL A 137 -16.58 -13.89 -2.87
N ASP A 138 -17.82 -13.51 -3.18
CA ASP A 138 -18.20 -12.12 -3.38
C ASP A 138 -17.95 -11.29 -2.12
N ARG A 139 -18.37 -11.79 -0.95
CA ARG A 139 -18.08 -11.14 0.34
C ARG A 139 -16.58 -11.03 0.62
N LEU A 140 -15.77 -12.04 0.27
CA LEU A 140 -14.31 -12.01 0.44
C LEU A 140 -13.66 -10.98 -0.50
N VAL A 141 -14.08 -10.94 -1.77
CA VAL A 141 -13.60 -9.97 -2.76
C VAL A 141 -14.01 -8.57 -2.36
N HIS A 142 -15.26 -8.37 -1.93
CA HIS A 142 -15.75 -7.08 -1.44
C HIS A 142 -15.00 -6.61 -0.19
N LYS A 143 -14.84 -7.47 0.82
CA LYS A 143 -14.06 -7.15 2.02
C LYS A 143 -12.60 -6.85 1.70
N THR A 144 -12.02 -7.53 0.70
CA THR A 144 -10.66 -7.24 0.24
C THR A 144 -10.63 -5.88 -0.45
N LYS A 145 -11.56 -5.62 -1.37
CA LYS A 145 -11.67 -4.35 -2.10
C LYS A 145 -11.90 -3.15 -1.19
N GLU A 146 -12.73 -3.30 -0.16
CA GLU A 146 -12.94 -2.26 0.88
C GLU A 146 -11.69 -2.02 1.73
N LYS A 147 -10.84 -3.04 1.91
CA LYS A 147 -9.58 -2.95 2.66
C LYS A 147 -8.36 -2.61 1.82
N ILE A 148 -8.49 -2.55 0.49
CA ILE A 148 -7.42 -2.06 -0.39
C ILE A 148 -7.40 -0.54 -0.22
N GLU A 149 -6.62 -0.09 0.75
CA GLU A 149 -6.26 1.32 0.85
C GLU A 149 -5.26 1.65 -0.26
N SER A 150 -5.47 2.78 -0.93
CA SER A 150 -4.47 3.26 -1.87
C SER A 150 -3.24 3.79 -1.12
N ALA A 151 -2.07 3.75 -1.75
CA ALA A 151 -0.86 4.38 -1.20
C ALA A 151 -1.08 5.85 -0.80
N THR A 152 -1.93 6.56 -1.54
CA THR A 152 -2.32 7.94 -1.25
C THR A 152 -3.17 8.05 0.02
N ASP A 153 -4.08 7.11 0.28
CA ASP A 153 -4.92 7.13 1.48
C ASP A 153 -4.09 6.79 2.72
N VAL A 154 -3.16 5.82 2.59
CA VAL A 154 -2.15 5.53 3.61
C VAL A 154 -1.31 6.76 3.90
N LEU A 155 -0.82 7.46 2.87
CA LEU A 155 -0.04 8.68 3.05
C LEU A 155 -0.85 9.79 3.76
N LYS A 156 -2.11 10.01 3.34
CA LYS A 156 -2.99 10.99 3.99
C LYS A 156 -3.21 10.67 5.46
N SER A 157 -3.37 9.40 5.82
CA SER A 157 -3.55 9.01 7.22
C SER A 157 -2.35 9.34 8.10
N ILE A 158 -1.14 9.16 7.58
CA ILE A 158 0.12 9.52 8.25
C ILE A 158 0.17 11.03 8.41
N LEU A 159 -0.09 11.77 7.32
CA LEU A 159 -0.03 13.23 7.30
C LEU A 159 -1.16 13.91 8.08
N LYS A 160 -2.28 13.23 8.32
CA LYS A 160 -3.43 13.76 9.07
C LYS A 160 -3.02 14.33 10.43
N HIS A 161 -2.05 13.71 11.10
CA HIS A 161 -1.58 14.16 12.41
C HIS A 161 -0.75 15.45 12.37
N ALA A 162 -0.27 15.83 11.18
CA ALA A 162 0.49 17.05 10.94
C ALA A 162 -0.32 18.16 10.27
N VAL A 163 -1.50 17.83 9.73
CA VAL A 163 -2.45 18.79 9.16
C VAL A 163 -3.49 19.06 10.24
N ASP A 164 -3.39 20.20 10.92
CA ASP A 164 -4.46 20.62 11.84
C ASP A 164 -5.60 21.26 11.03
N ASP A 165 -6.84 21.04 11.46
CA ASP A 165 -8.04 21.47 10.71
C ASP A 165 -8.36 22.97 10.92
N GLU A 166 -7.77 23.61 11.95
CA GLU A 166 -8.12 24.98 12.36
C GLU A 166 -6.95 25.99 12.35
N GLU A 167 -5.68 25.55 12.31
CA GLU A 167 -4.50 26.43 12.36
C GLU A 167 -3.68 26.49 11.05
N GLU A 168 -2.91 27.56 10.88
CA GLU A 168 -1.96 27.71 9.78
C GLU A 168 -0.87 26.64 9.89
N ILE A 169 -0.84 25.74 8.90
CA ILE A 169 0.00 24.55 9.01
C ILE A 169 1.49 24.94 9.00
N THR A 170 2.19 24.60 10.08
CA THR A 170 3.62 24.86 10.21
C THR A 170 4.43 23.78 9.50
N TRP A 171 5.10 24.18 8.41
CA TRP A 171 5.90 23.28 7.58
C TRP A 171 7.41 23.55 7.74
N PRO A 172 8.25 22.52 7.96
CA PRO A 172 7.91 21.12 8.29
C PRO A 172 7.31 20.96 9.68
N PRO A 173 6.64 19.82 9.97
CA PRO A 173 6.20 19.48 11.32
C PRO A 173 7.43 19.37 12.23
N ARG A 174 7.52 20.29 13.19
CA ARG A 174 8.61 20.33 14.19
C ARG A 174 8.13 19.98 15.59
N ASP A 175 6.82 19.92 15.79
CA ASP A 175 6.26 19.58 17.09
C ASP A 175 6.54 18.09 17.42
N PRO A 176 7.16 17.81 18.59
CA PRO A 176 7.46 16.44 19.00
C PRO A 176 6.23 15.55 19.15
N GLN A 177 5.06 16.10 19.49
CA GLN A 177 3.83 15.32 19.66
C GLN A 177 3.28 14.89 18.30
N THR A 178 3.21 15.81 17.34
CA THR A 178 2.87 15.50 15.95
C THR A 178 3.79 14.42 15.37
N LEU A 179 5.11 14.56 15.54
CA LEU A 179 6.07 13.58 15.04
C LEU A 179 5.90 12.21 15.70
N SER A 180 5.63 12.16 17.00
CA SER A 180 5.35 10.90 17.71
C SER A 180 4.07 10.23 17.21
N LEU A 181 3.03 11.01 16.89
CA LEU A 181 1.78 10.48 16.31
C LEU A 181 2.00 9.94 14.89
N MET A 182 2.73 10.68 14.05
CA MET A 182 3.12 10.23 12.71
C MET A 182 3.93 8.93 12.77
N GLU A 183 4.89 8.83 13.70
CA GLU A 183 5.69 7.61 13.89
C GLU A 183 4.84 6.43 14.34
N LYS A 184 3.90 6.64 15.28
CA LYS A 184 2.95 5.60 15.71
C LYS A 184 2.08 5.10 14.56
N GLU A 185 1.55 6.01 13.74
CA GLU A 185 0.76 5.64 12.56
C GLU A 185 1.62 4.87 11.56
N LEU A 186 2.85 5.31 11.30
CA LEU A 186 3.78 4.62 10.40
C LEU A 186 4.07 3.19 10.89
N ILE A 187 4.28 2.99 12.19
CA ILE A 187 4.46 1.65 12.79
C ILE A 187 3.20 0.77 12.62
N LEU A 188 2.00 1.35 12.73
CA LEU A 188 0.75 0.63 12.49
C LEU A 188 0.69 0.15 11.03
N ARG A 189 0.89 1.05 10.07
CA ARG A 189 0.84 0.75 8.63
C ARG A 189 1.91 -0.24 8.20
N GLU A 190 3.08 -0.18 8.82
CA GLU A 190 4.15 -1.15 8.62
C GLU A 190 3.70 -2.57 9.01
N LYS A 191 3.04 -2.72 10.16
CA LYS A 191 2.57 -4.03 10.65
C LYS A 191 1.46 -4.60 9.78
N GLU A 192 0.63 -3.74 9.21
CA GLU A 192 -0.46 -4.12 8.30
C GLU A 192 0.05 -4.43 6.88
N GLY A 193 1.31 -4.13 6.57
CA GLY A 193 1.92 -4.40 5.28
C GLY A 193 1.66 -3.32 4.22
N TYR A 194 1.15 -2.15 4.61
CA TYR A 194 0.84 -1.04 3.70
C TYR A 194 2.05 -0.18 3.31
N LEU A 195 3.18 -0.32 4.01
CA LEU A 195 4.43 0.38 3.65
C LEU A 195 5.30 -0.44 2.69
N ASP A 196 4.70 -0.82 1.57
CA ASP A 196 5.34 -1.61 0.52
C ASP A 196 6.04 -0.74 -0.54
N GLU A 197 6.63 -1.38 -1.55
CA GLU A 197 7.27 -0.68 -2.67
C GLU A 197 6.29 0.22 -3.44
N GLY A 198 5.01 -0.15 -3.51
CA GLY A 198 3.97 0.67 -4.11
C GLY A 198 3.82 2.00 -3.38
N PHE A 199 3.68 1.96 -2.05
CA PHE A 199 3.65 3.14 -1.21
C PHE A 199 4.89 4.02 -1.37
N LEU A 200 6.10 3.44 -1.29
CA LEU A 200 7.35 4.20 -1.42
C LEU A 200 7.49 4.84 -2.80
N SER A 201 7.06 4.14 -3.85
CA SER A 201 7.07 4.66 -5.22
C SER A 201 6.17 5.88 -5.38
N GLU A 202 4.97 5.83 -4.78
CA GLU A 202 3.97 6.89 -4.82
C GLU A 202 4.44 8.12 -4.05
N VAL A 203 4.91 7.95 -2.81
CA VAL A 203 5.45 9.05 -1.99
C VAL A 203 6.62 9.74 -2.72
N ASN A 204 7.51 8.96 -3.34
CA ASN A 204 8.65 9.49 -4.05
C ASN A 204 8.28 10.13 -5.41
N ALA A 205 7.19 9.68 -6.06
CA ALA A 205 6.64 10.35 -7.24
C ALA A 205 6.05 11.72 -6.87
N GLN A 206 5.21 11.78 -5.83
CA GLN A 206 4.65 13.04 -5.32
C GLN A 206 5.74 14.00 -4.86
N LEU A 207 6.81 13.50 -4.24
CA LEU A 207 7.95 14.31 -3.81
C LEU A 207 8.68 14.94 -5.00
N ARG A 208 8.86 14.20 -6.10
CA ARG A 208 9.47 14.73 -7.33
C ARG A 208 8.59 15.79 -7.97
N GLN A 209 7.30 15.51 -8.12
CA GLN A 209 6.34 16.46 -8.65
C GLN A 209 6.29 17.75 -7.83
N ALA A 210 6.22 17.64 -6.50
CA ALA A 210 6.19 18.82 -5.62
C ALA A 210 7.48 19.66 -5.68
N LYS A 211 8.64 19.04 -5.96
CA LYS A 211 9.90 19.75 -6.21
C LYS A 211 9.93 20.46 -7.55
N GLU A 212 9.41 19.81 -8.60
CA GLU A 212 9.34 20.37 -9.96
C GLU A 212 8.35 21.54 -10.03
N ASP A 213 7.20 21.42 -9.36
CA ASP A 213 6.17 22.46 -9.31
C ASP A 213 6.66 23.74 -8.62
N GLY A 214 7.65 23.66 -7.70
CA GLY A 214 8.26 24.80 -7.00
C GLY A 214 7.36 25.55 -6.01
N ASP A 215 6.05 25.49 -6.20
CA ASP A 215 5.04 26.27 -5.48
C ASP A 215 4.58 25.63 -4.16
N LYS A 216 5.09 24.44 -3.81
CA LYS A 216 4.65 23.67 -2.63
C LYS A 216 5.82 23.22 -1.74
N PRO A 217 6.65 24.14 -1.22
CA PRO A 217 7.77 23.79 -0.35
C PRO A 217 7.33 23.06 0.92
N GLY A 218 6.13 23.36 1.44
CA GLY A 218 5.57 22.67 2.61
C GLY A 218 5.28 21.18 2.36
N LEU A 219 4.74 20.84 1.18
CA LEU A 219 4.48 19.44 0.80
C LEU A 219 5.79 18.68 0.60
N VAL A 220 6.80 19.29 -0.01
CA VAL A 220 8.14 18.69 -0.13
C VAL A 220 8.68 18.32 1.27
N ALA A 221 8.59 19.24 2.22
CA ALA A 221 9.08 19.04 3.58
C ALA A 221 8.32 17.92 4.32
N MET A 222 7.00 17.82 4.14
CA MET A 222 6.19 16.71 4.67
C MET A 222 6.62 15.35 4.13
N LEU A 223 6.68 15.23 2.80
CA LEU A 223 6.99 13.97 2.14
C LEU A 223 8.40 13.52 2.49
N GLN A 224 9.35 14.46 2.57
CA GLN A 224 10.69 14.19 3.10
C GLN A 224 10.63 13.69 4.54
N LYS A 225 9.84 14.31 5.42
CA LYS A 225 9.71 13.88 6.81
C LYS A 225 9.14 12.46 6.92
N VAL A 226 8.13 12.11 6.13
CA VAL A 226 7.57 10.75 6.09
C VAL A 226 8.65 9.73 5.68
N LEU A 227 9.43 10.03 4.63
CA LEU A 227 10.51 9.14 4.17
C LEU A 227 11.66 9.04 5.18
N GLN A 228 11.97 10.12 5.90
CA GLN A 228 12.96 10.11 6.99
C GLN A 228 12.51 9.23 8.16
N LEU A 229 11.25 9.35 8.60
CA LEU A 229 10.70 8.51 9.67
C LEU A 229 10.72 7.03 9.27
N TYR A 230 10.31 6.73 8.03
CA TYR A 230 10.41 5.39 7.46
C TYR A 230 11.86 4.87 7.49
N ALA A 231 12.83 5.65 7.00
CA ALA A 231 14.22 5.25 6.91
C ALA A 231 14.85 5.02 8.30
N SER A 232 14.64 5.96 9.23
CA SER A 232 15.07 5.84 10.62
C SER A 232 14.56 4.53 11.22
N ARG A 233 13.25 4.29 11.12
CA ARG A 233 12.59 3.09 11.63
C ARG A 233 13.17 1.81 11.06
N VAL A 234 13.29 1.71 9.74
CA VAL A 234 13.79 0.51 9.06
C VAL A 234 15.26 0.24 9.40
N LEU A 235 16.08 1.29 9.46
CA LEU A 235 17.49 1.16 9.83
C LEU A 235 17.66 0.77 11.30
N SER A 236 16.85 1.30 12.22
CA SER A 236 16.92 1.02 13.65
C SER A 236 16.46 -0.39 14.04
N LYS A 237 15.80 -1.15 13.14
CA LYS A 237 15.41 -2.55 13.40
C LYS A 237 16.60 -3.46 13.71
N ARG A 238 17.79 -3.14 13.22
CA ARG A 238 19.00 -3.94 13.44
C ARG A 238 20.13 -3.07 13.95
N SER A 239 20.63 -3.45 15.12
CA SER A 239 21.86 -2.90 15.69
C SER A 239 23.08 -3.69 15.18
N TYR A 240 24.16 -2.97 14.87
CA TYR A 240 25.50 -3.48 14.59
C TYR A 240 26.53 -2.92 15.58
N ALA A 241 26.10 -2.10 16.54
CA ALA A 241 26.98 -1.50 17.55
C ALA A 241 27.73 -2.54 18.39
N LYS A 242 27.26 -3.80 18.46
CA LYS A 242 27.92 -4.89 19.19
C LYS A 242 28.53 -5.89 18.23
N LYS A 243 29.85 -6.11 18.33
CA LYS A 243 30.56 -7.20 17.67
C LYS A 243 31.12 -8.14 18.73
N GLY A 244 30.38 -9.20 19.05
CA GLY A 244 30.70 -10.06 20.18
C GLY A 244 30.54 -9.31 21.50
N ASN A 245 31.61 -9.23 22.30
CA ASN A 245 31.63 -8.52 23.59
C ASN A 245 32.12 -7.06 23.48
N GLU A 246 32.52 -6.61 22.28
CA GLU A 246 33.02 -5.26 22.04
C GLU A 246 31.93 -4.34 21.46
N ILE A 247 31.89 -3.11 21.97
CA ILE A 247 31.01 -2.06 21.48
C ILE A 247 31.80 -1.20 20.49
N LEU A 248 31.36 -1.22 19.22
CA LEU A 248 31.89 -0.37 18.17
C LEU A 248 31.34 1.06 18.36
N LYS A 249 32.12 1.92 19.02
CA LYS A 249 31.71 3.29 19.38
C LYS A 249 31.18 4.10 18.20
N ALA A 250 31.85 4.05 17.03
CA ALA A 250 31.42 4.78 15.84
C ALA A 250 30.09 4.26 15.25
N GLU A 251 29.80 2.96 15.34
CA GLU A 251 28.52 2.39 14.91
C GLU A 251 27.41 2.67 15.95
N GLN A 252 27.74 2.63 17.25
CA GLN A 252 26.80 3.07 18.30
C GLN A 252 26.39 4.52 18.09
N PHE A 253 27.34 5.39 17.75
CA PHE A 253 27.05 6.80 17.45
C PHE A 253 26.18 6.97 16.21
N LEU A 254 26.43 6.21 15.13
CA LEU A 254 25.55 6.19 13.97
C LEU A 254 24.13 5.76 14.34
N GLU A 255 23.97 4.74 15.20
CA GLU A 255 22.65 4.30 15.68
C GLU A 255 21.93 5.37 16.51
N THR A 256 22.67 6.12 17.33
CA THR A 256 22.13 7.27 18.06
C THR A 256 21.62 8.34 17.10
N ILE A 257 22.36 8.66 16.04
CA ILE A 257 21.94 9.65 15.04
C ILE A 257 20.72 9.16 14.24
N ILE A 258 20.73 7.89 13.81
CA ILE A 258 19.61 7.31 13.06
C ILE A 258 18.32 7.37 13.89
N SER A 259 18.41 7.14 15.20
CA SER A 259 17.26 7.14 16.12
C SER A 259 16.83 8.54 16.58
N ALA A 260 17.69 9.55 16.40
CA ALA A 260 17.42 10.91 16.81
C ALA A 260 16.62 11.67 15.74
N PRO A 261 15.78 12.63 16.16
CA PRO A 261 15.09 13.50 15.21
C PRO A 261 16.09 14.41 14.49
N GLU A 262 15.79 14.75 13.24
CA GLU A 262 16.69 15.50 12.34
C GLU A 262 17.16 16.85 12.91
N ASN A 263 16.33 17.53 13.69
CA ASN A 263 16.66 18.80 14.35
C ASN A 263 17.83 18.67 15.35
N GLU A 264 18.02 17.49 15.94
CA GLU A 264 19.08 17.22 16.91
C GLU A 264 20.38 16.76 16.26
N TRP A 265 20.37 16.43 14.96
CA TRP A 265 21.54 15.88 14.27
C TRP A 265 22.75 16.81 14.36
N ASN A 266 22.57 18.11 14.17
CA ASN A 266 23.67 19.08 14.26
C ASN A 266 24.34 19.03 15.63
N THR A 267 23.54 19.04 16.69
CA THR A 267 24.04 19.02 18.07
C THR A 267 24.73 17.70 18.38
N LEU A 268 24.17 16.57 17.92
CA LEU A 268 24.76 15.24 18.11
C LEU A 268 26.08 15.09 17.33
N LEU A 269 26.13 15.57 16.09
CA LEU A 269 27.34 15.53 15.24
C LEU A 269 28.46 16.39 15.83
N ILE A 270 28.16 17.61 16.27
CA ILE A 270 29.14 18.48 16.92
C ILE A 270 29.66 17.84 18.21
N ASN A 271 28.78 17.31 19.07
CA ASN A 271 29.21 16.75 20.35
C ASN A 271 29.90 15.38 20.22
N GLY A 272 29.60 14.60 19.18
CA GLY A 272 30.13 13.25 18.99
C GLY A 272 31.43 13.15 18.19
N LEU A 273 31.72 14.14 17.33
CA LEU A 273 32.93 14.17 16.51
C LEU A 273 34.12 14.81 17.24
N THR A 274 35.32 14.31 16.96
CA THR A 274 36.58 14.81 17.56
C THR A 274 36.93 16.25 17.20
N ILE A 275 36.31 16.83 16.16
CA ILE A 275 36.57 18.21 15.73
C ILE A 275 36.13 19.23 16.79
N ALA A 276 35.16 18.89 17.64
CA ALA A 276 34.76 19.73 18.76
C ALA A 276 35.10 19.08 20.11
N LYS A 277 34.24 18.20 20.64
CA LYS A 277 34.40 17.60 21.99
C LYS A 277 34.18 16.09 22.05
N GLY A 278 33.96 15.45 20.91
CA GLY A 278 33.62 14.05 20.84
C GLY A 278 34.82 13.12 20.77
N GLU A 279 34.53 11.82 20.78
CA GLU A 279 35.55 10.75 20.75
C GLU A 279 35.76 10.16 19.35
N ILE A 280 34.88 10.45 18.38
CA ILE A 280 34.85 9.73 17.10
C ILE A 280 35.49 10.57 15.98
N PRO A 281 36.56 10.07 15.34
CA PRO A 281 37.13 10.72 14.16
C PRO A 281 36.15 10.72 12.97
N PRO A 282 36.06 11.82 12.20
CA PRO A 282 35.22 11.88 11.00
C PRO A 282 35.47 10.73 10.01
N GLU A 283 36.73 10.38 9.77
CA GLU A 283 37.11 9.28 8.86
C GLU A 283 36.57 7.92 9.31
N GLU A 284 36.59 7.67 10.62
CA GLU A 284 36.03 6.44 11.19
C GLU A 284 34.50 6.42 11.02
N PHE A 285 33.85 7.57 11.23
CA PHE A 285 32.41 7.71 11.05
C PHE A 285 31.98 7.52 9.59
N TYR A 286 32.70 8.10 8.62
CA TYR A 286 32.47 7.88 7.20
C TYR A 286 32.62 6.41 6.81
N SER A 287 33.64 5.72 7.35
CA SER A 287 33.82 4.28 7.14
C SER A 287 32.61 3.45 7.59
N VAL A 288 32.04 3.79 8.75
CA VAL A 288 30.85 3.13 9.29
C VAL A 288 29.62 3.41 8.43
N ILE A 289 29.39 4.66 8.01
CA ILE A 289 28.27 5.00 7.11
C ILE A 289 28.40 4.24 5.79
N LYS A 290 29.59 4.20 5.19
CA LYS A 290 29.84 3.46 3.94
C LYS A 290 29.52 1.98 4.09
N LYS A 291 29.99 1.34 5.17
CA LYS A 291 29.66 -0.06 5.47
C LYS A 291 28.15 -0.26 5.65
N ARG A 292 27.45 0.71 6.25
CA ARG A 292 25.98 0.66 6.41
C ARG A 292 25.28 0.73 5.05
N ILE A 293 25.72 1.60 4.15
CA ILE A 293 25.22 1.69 2.78
C ILE A 293 25.44 0.39 2.02
N GLU A 294 26.66 -0.17 2.04
CA GLU A 294 26.98 -1.45 1.39
C GLU A 294 26.06 -2.59 1.88
N ARG A 295 25.79 -2.65 3.19
CA ARG A 295 24.86 -3.63 3.79
C ARG A 295 23.42 -3.42 3.32
N VAL A 296 22.97 -2.17 3.16
CA VAL A 296 21.65 -1.87 2.58
C VAL A 296 21.60 -2.40 1.15
N LEU A 297 22.60 -2.06 0.33
CA LEU A 297 22.66 -2.46 -1.07
C LEU A 297 22.59 -3.97 -1.29
N ILE A 298 23.25 -4.77 -0.44
CA ILE A 298 23.25 -6.24 -0.55
C ILE A 298 21.92 -6.87 -0.10
N ARG A 299 21.18 -6.21 0.80
CA ARG A 299 20.00 -6.82 1.46
C ARG A 299 18.66 -6.40 0.88
N THR A 300 18.64 -5.30 0.14
CA THR A 300 17.45 -4.82 -0.55
C THR A 300 17.54 -5.19 -2.02
N GLU A 301 16.39 -5.33 -2.67
CA GLU A 301 16.33 -5.56 -4.11
C GLU A 301 16.95 -4.38 -4.87
N GLY A 302 17.77 -4.69 -5.87
CA GLY A 302 18.48 -3.69 -6.67
C GLY A 302 17.49 -2.79 -7.42
N GLY A 303 17.61 -1.47 -7.22
CA GLY A 303 16.74 -0.49 -7.87
C GLY A 303 15.38 -0.27 -7.18
N SER A 304 15.13 -0.94 -6.05
CA SER A 304 13.94 -0.70 -5.23
C SER A 304 13.92 0.72 -4.64
N TYR A 305 12.72 1.25 -4.39
CA TYR A 305 12.56 2.53 -3.71
C TYR A 305 13.06 2.44 -2.28
N GLN A 306 12.84 1.32 -1.58
CA GLN A 306 13.42 1.10 -0.26
C GLN A 306 14.94 1.24 -0.30
N GLN A 307 15.65 0.58 -1.23
CA GLN A 307 17.11 0.70 -1.34
C GLN A 307 17.55 2.16 -1.51
N ARG A 308 16.87 2.89 -2.41
CA ARG A 308 17.19 4.29 -2.70
C ARG A 308 16.97 5.18 -1.48
N ILE A 309 15.80 5.11 -0.85
CA ILE A 309 15.43 5.96 0.30
C ILE A 309 16.40 5.74 1.47
N LEU A 310 16.70 4.49 1.80
CA LEU A 310 17.63 4.17 2.89
C LEU A 310 19.06 4.68 2.59
N THR A 311 19.50 4.57 1.33
CA THR A 311 20.82 5.05 0.91
C THR A 311 20.89 6.57 0.94
N GLU A 312 19.88 7.27 0.42
CA GLU A 312 19.79 8.73 0.47
C GLU A 312 19.76 9.26 1.90
N TYR A 313 19.04 8.60 2.81
CA TYR A 313 19.02 8.96 4.23
C TYR A 313 20.42 8.90 4.87
N LEU A 314 21.15 7.80 4.64
CA LEU A 314 22.51 7.63 5.16
C LEU A 314 23.50 8.63 4.52
N LYS A 315 23.35 8.90 3.21
CA LYS A 315 24.12 9.95 2.53
C LYS A 315 23.80 11.34 3.07
N GLY A 316 22.55 11.60 3.47
CA GLY A 316 22.15 12.84 4.12
C GLY A 316 22.89 13.06 5.44
N ILE A 317 23.02 12.01 6.27
CA ILE A 317 23.83 12.06 7.51
C ILE A 317 25.31 12.35 7.17
N GLN A 318 25.85 11.67 6.16
CA GLN A 318 27.23 11.88 5.70
C GLN A 318 27.45 13.32 5.23
N SER A 319 26.63 13.83 4.32
CA SER A 319 26.73 15.20 3.78
C SER A 319 26.62 16.24 4.89
N ARG A 320 25.70 16.06 5.85
CA ARG A 320 25.58 16.96 7.01
C ARG A 320 26.84 16.96 7.88
N THR A 321 27.48 15.80 7.99
CA THR A 321 28.74 15.67 8.72
C THR A 321 29.87 16.39 8.01
N GLU A 322 29.98 16.21 6.68
CA GLU A 322 30.95 16.90 5.83
C GLU A 322 30.80 18.43 5.91
N ASP A 323 29.56 18.94 5.88
CA ASP A 323 29.26 20.37 6.02
C ASP A 323 29.76 20.93 7.37
N ILE A 324 29.52 20.21 8.48
CA ILE A 324 29.96 20.60 9.82
C ILE A 324 31.49 20.57 9.93
N VAL A 325 32.11 19.51 9.40
CA VAL A 325 33.57 19.36 9.38
C VAL A 325 34.20 20.53 8.64
N HIS A 326 33.69 20.86 7.45
CA HIS A 326 34.18 21.97 6.64
C HIS A 326 33.97 23.33 7.34
N ALA A 327 32.79 23.56 7.93
CA ALA A 327 32.50 24.81 8.64
C ALA A 327 33.39 25.04 9.87
N LEU A 328 33.78 23.98 10.58
CA LEU A 328 34.64 24.07 11.76
C LEU A 328 36.13 24.14 11.41
N GLN A 329 36.57 23.49 10.33
CA GLN A 329 37.95 23.56 9.84
C GLN A 329 38.26 24.83 9.05
N GLY A 330 37.26 25.43 8.38
CA GLY A 330 37.39 26.69 7.67
C GLY A 330 37.39 27.95 8.55
N ASN A 331 37.16 27.79 9.86
CA ASN A 331 37.18 28.86 10.87
C ASN A 331 38.47 28.89 11.72
N THR A 332 39.53 28.21 11.28
CA THR A 332 40.89 28.23 11.84
C THR A 332 41.89 28.79 10.85
#